data_AF-A0A938QNH3-F1
#
_entry.id   AF-A0A938QNH3-F1
#
_cell.length_a   1.000
_cell.length_b   1.000
_cell.length_c   1.000
_cell.angle_alpha   90.00
_cell.angle_beta   90.00
_cell.angle_gamma   90.00
#
_symmetry.space_group_name_H-M   'P 1'
#
loop_
_entity.id
_entity.type
_entity.pdbx_description
1 polymer ?
#
loop_
_entity_poly.entity_id
_entity_poly.type
_entity_poly.pdbx_seq_one_letter_code
_entity_poly.pdbx_strand_id
1 'polypeptide(L)'
;MSISRCVPGVALCLLAACGEPAGDVVVRWQDRDAGADVVAPVADAGEALDPVIDAGAPDAVDAGEPDVVDAGEPDVVDAGEPDVVDAGEADAGEPATPLRVAVISDLNGSYGATTYGSPVHAAVDALVADPPDLVLVTGDMVAGQQAGLDYAGMWRGFHDAVTEPLTAAGIPVAVTPGNHDASGYSGFGAERDEYARQWRARVPAVEFVDDDDYPFRYAFRAGRALFVSLDDTLVGPLAFEQRAWLDDVLRTDDPVKVVFGHVPLHPFTIGRETEILADDDLEDVMVARGVDVFVSGHHHGYFPGVHGALRVVSMACLGGGPRALVGTSSPSPRSLVRFVVDDAGLRALDAFGGSTFDTIVLRSSLPSSLGSGATLVRRDDL
;
A
#
# COMPACT_ATOMS: atom_id res chain seq x y z
N MET A 1 34.86 -48.68 9.58
CA MET A 1 34.08 -49.71 10.31
C MET A 1 33.23 -48.94 11.32
N SER A 2 31.97 -48.58 11.01
CA SER A 2 30.73 -49.38 11.20
C SER A 2 30.55 -49.75 12.69
N ILE A 3 29.49 -49.47 13.46
CA ILE A 3 28.00 -49.49 13.34
C ILE A 3 27.48 -48.79 14.65
N SER A 4 26.61 -47.76 14.64
CA SER A 4 25.11 -47.73 14.62
C SER A 4 24.39 -47.63 15.99
N ARG A 5 23.51 -46.62 16.08
CA ARG A 5 22.17 -46.47 16.70
C ARG A 5 21.90 -46.78 18.18
N CYS A 6 21.22 -45.83 18.85
CA CYS A 6 19.95 -46.10 19.57
C CYS A 6 19.13 -44.81 19.78
N VAL A 7 17.80 -44.97 19.68
CA VAL A 7 16.70 -44.00 19.82
C VAL A 7 15.98 -44.28 21.15
N PRO A 8 15.31 -43.28 21.75
CA PRO A 8 13.97 -43.49 22.32
C PRO A 8 13.02 -42.36 21.84
N GLY A 9 11.74 -42.55 21.50
CA GLY A 9 10.80 -43.58 21.93
C GLY A 9 9.93 -43.05 23.08
N VAL A 10 8.95 -42.18 22.79
CA VAL A 10 7.86 -41.86 23.73
C VAL A 10 6.52 -41.99 23.00
N ALA A 11 5.69 -42.87 23.53
CA ALA A 11 4.35 -43.19 23.09
C ALA A 11 3.37 -42.05 23.44
N LEU A 12 2.53 -41.66 22.49
CA LEU A 12 1.42 -40.74 22.70
C LEU A 12 0.15 -41.56 22.95
N CYS A 13 -0.35 -41.54 24.19
CA CYS A 13 -1.71 -41.98 24.50
C CYS A 13 -2.69 -40.87 24.11
N LEU A 14 -3.67 -41.17 23.26
CA LEU A 14 -4.88 -40.37 23.10
C LEU A 14 -5.73 -40.46 24.37
N LEU A 15 -5.99 -39.32 24.99
CA LEU A 15 -7.15 -39.09 25.85
C LEU A 15 -7.76 -37.75 25.42
N ALA A 16 -8.97 -37.83 24.88
CA ALA A 16 -9.82 -36.68 24.62
C ALA A 16 -10.33 -36.11 25.95
N ALA A 17 -10.14 -34.81 26.17
CA ALA A 17 -10.86 -34.03 27.16
C ALA A 17 -11.13 -32.63 26.58
N CYS A 18 -12.40 -32.22 26.67
CA CYS A 18 -12.91 -30.92 26.28
C CYS A 18 -12.61 -29.85 27.35
N GLY A 19 -12.48 -28.58 26.94
CA GLY A 19 -12.26 -27.38 27.77
C GLY A 19 -10.78 -26.95 27.77
N GLU A 20 -10.36 -25.72 27.52
CA GLU A 20 -10.92 -24.35 27.51
C GLU A 20 -10.16 -23.53 26.42
N PRO A 21 -10.63 -22.36 25.95
CA PRO A 21 -9.90 -21.58 24.96
C PRO A 21 -8.60 -21.00 25.53
N ALA A 22 -7.53 -21.09 24.73
CA ALA A 22 -6.22 -20.54 25.03
C ALA A 22 -6.32 -19.02 25.25
N GLY A 23 -5.75 -18.55 26.36
CA GLY A 23 -5.71 -17.14 26.71
C GLY A 23 -4.93 -16.31 25.69
N ASP A 24 -5.45 -15.11 25.42
CA ASP A 24 -4.86 -14.12 24.55
C ASP A 24 -3.40 -13.81 24.92
N VAL A 25 -2.50 -13.97 23.95
CA VAL A 25 -1.14 -13.43 24.04
C VAL A 25 -1.23 -11.93 23.84
N VAL A 26 -1.32 -11.19 24.95
CA VAL A 26 -1.21 -9.73 24.95
C VAL A 26 0.24 -9.35 24.64
N VAL A 27 0.52 -8.97 23.39
CA VAL A 27 1.76 -8.27 23.04
C VAL A 27 1.65 -6.85 23.61
N ARG A 28 2.41 -6.58 24.67
CA ARG A 28 2.47 -5.24 25.28
C ARG A 28 3.38 -4.34 24.45
N TRP A 29 2.81 -3.28 23.89
CA TRP A 29 3.55 -2.15 23.36
C TRP A 29 4.21 -1.38 24.52
N GLN A 30 5.54 -1.35 24.55
CA GLN A 30 6.27 -0.35 25.32
C GLN A 30 6.80 0.70 24.35
N ASP A 31 5.98 1.71 24.12
CA ASP A 31 6.45 2.95 23.55
C ASP A 31 7.26 3.68 24.63
N ARG A 32 8.57 3.84 24.43
CA ARG A 32 9.45 4.46 25.43
C ARG A 32 9.35 5.98 25.51
N ASP A 33 8.35 6.59 24.87
CA ASP A 33 8.15 8.04 24.87
C ASP A 33 6.78 8.51 25.41
N ALA A 34 5.95 7.64 26.01
CA ALA A 34 4.72 8.05 26.68
C ALA A 34 4.63 7.50 28.11
N GLY A 35 5.04 8.31 29.09
CA GLY A 35 4.80 8.00 30.50
C GLY A 35 3.35 8.25 30.90
N ALA A 36 2.55 7.20 31.03
CA ALA A 36 1.50 7.03 32.05
C ALA A 36 0.66 5.76 31.77
N ASP A 37 0.62 4.84 32.74
CA ASP A 37 -0.32 3.72 32.78
C ASP A 37 -1.75 4.24 33.01
N VAL A 38 -2.70 3.89 32.15
CA VAL A 38 -4.14 4.06 32.43
C VAL A 38 -4.89 2.78 32.08
N VAL A 39 -5.51 2.18 33.10
CA VAL A 39 -6.42 1.03 33.00
C VAL A 39 -7.85 1.55 32.85
N ALA A 40 -8.58 1.12 31.81
CA ALA A 40 -10.00 1.41 31.63
C ALA A 40 -10.88 0.18 31.97
N PRO A 41 -12.09 0.36 32.54
CA PRO A 41 -12.95 -0.74 32.96
C PRO A 41 -13.90 -1.25 31.85
N VAL A 42 -14.28 -2.51 32.00
CA VAL A 42 -15.20 -3.28 31.15
C VAL A 42 -16.64 -2.75 31.30
N ALA A 43 -17.35 -2.54 30.18
CA ALA A 43 -18.77 -2.24 30.16
C ALA A 43 -19.56 -3.42 29.54
N ASP A 44 -20.64 -3.76 30.26
CA ASP A 44 -21.59 -4.86 30.05
C ASP A 44 -22.54 -4.56 28.88
N ALA A 45 -22.80 -5.56 28.02
CA ALA A 45 -23.65 -5.42 26.83
C ALA A 45 -25.01 -6.09 27.08
N GLY A 46 -26.05 -5.26 27.19
CA GLY A 46 -27.44 -5.69 27.33
C GLY A 46 -28.23 -5.63 26.02
N GLU A 47 -28.75 -6.79 25.65
CA GLU A 47 -30.00 -7.11 24.93
C GLU A 47 -30.32 -6.53 23.54
N ALA A 48 -30.46 -7.48 22.61
CA ALA A 48 -30.98 -7.36 21.26
C ALA A 48 -32.51 -7.29 21.20
N LEU A 49 -33.05 -6.55 20.22
CA LEU A 49 -34.42 -6.70 19.73
C LEU A 49 -34.44 -6.56 18.20
N ASP A 50 -34.87 -7.62 17.52
CA ASP A 50 -35.18 -7.70 16.09
C ASP A 50 -36.38 -6.82 15.70
N PRO A 51 -36.48 -6.45 14.42
CA PRO A 51 -37.75 -6.70 13.74
C PRO A 51 -37.61 -7.32 12.33
N VAL A 52 -38.23 -8.50 12.21
CA VAL A 52 -39.17 -8.96 11.18
C VAL A 52 -38.96 -8.43 9.74
N ILE A 53 -38.53 -9.36 8.89
CA ILE A 53 -38.56 -9.30 7.42
C ILE A 53 -39.98 -9.63 6.93
N ASP A 54 -40.56 -8.75 6.10
CA ASP A 54 -41.73 -9.04 5.27
C ASP A 54 -41.29 -9.15 3.80
N ALA A 55 -41.38 -10.36 3.25
CA ALA A 55 -41.00 -10.67 1.88
C ALA A 55 -42.24 -10.67 0.99
N GLY A 56 -42.49 -9.54 0.32
CA GLY A 56 -43.50 -9.42 -0.74
C GLY A 56 -43.08 -10.18 -2.00
N ALA A 57 -44.00 -10.96 -2.55
CA ALA A 57 -43.84 -11.72 -3.79
C ALA A 57 -43.73 -10.80 -5.03
N PRO A 58 -43.00 -11.18 -6.09
CA PRO A 58 -42.93 -10.40 -7.31
C PRO A 58 -44.12 -10.68 -8.25
N ASP A 59 -44.70 -9.60 -8.78
CA ASP A 59 -45.67 -9.63 -9.88
C ASP A 59 -44.99 -9.94 -11.22
N ALA A 60 -45.60 -10.85 -11.98
CA ALA A 60 -45.19 -11.20 -13.33
C ALA A 60 -45.54 -10.08 -14.32
N VAL A 61 -44.57 -9.64 -15.12
CA VAL A 61 -44.79 -8.74 -16.25
C VAL A 61 -44.50 -9.42 -17.59
N ASP A 62 -45.38 -9.09 -18.51
CA ASP A 62 -45.72 -9.66 -19.81
C ASP A 62 -44.62 -9.50 -20.86
N ALA A 63 -44.37 -10.56 -21.62
CA ALA A 63 -43.40 -10.59 -22.71
C ALA A 63 -44.09 -10.20 -24.03
N GLY A 64 -43.93 -8.94 -24.43
CA GLY A 64 -44.37 -8.44 -25.74
C GLY A 64 -43.56 -9.02 -26.91
N GLU A 65 -44.24 -9.30 -28.01
CA GLU A 65 -43.73 -9.88 -29.26
C GLU A 65 -42.75 -8.94 -30.01
N PRO A 66 -41.78 -9.46 -30.79
CA PRO A 66 -40.87 -8.65 -31.57
C PRO A 66 -41.47 -8.20 -32.92
N ASP A 67 -41.29 -6.92 -33.25
CA ASP A 67 -41.65 -6.34 -34.55
C ASP A 67 -40.70 -6.79 -35.67
N VAL A 68 -41.32 -7.16 -36.80
CA VAL A 68 -40.69 -7.59 -38.04
C VAL A 68 -40.20 -6.35 -38.81
N VAL A 69 -38.89 -6.25 -39.06
CA VAL A 69 -38.33 -5.22 -39.96
C VAL A 69 -38.08 -5.79 -41.36
N ASP A 70 -38.60 -5.05 -42.32
CA ASP A 70 -38.64 -5.30 -43.76
C ASP A 70 -37.25 -5.21 -44.41
N ALA A 71 -36.94 -6.17 -45.28
CA ALA A 71 -35.68 -6.27 -46.00
C ALA A 71 -35.80 -5.54 -47.35
N GLY A 72 -35.35 -4.29 -47.39
CA GLY A 72 -35.19 -3.51 -48.62
C GLY A 72 -34.02 -4.00 -49.50
N GLU A 73 -34.22 -3.93 -50.82
CA GLU A 73 -33.36 -4.41 -51.89
C GLU A 73 -31.97 -3.71 -51.98
N PRO A 74 -30.95 -4.37 -52.59
CA PRO A 74 -29.59 -3.87 -52.59
C PRO A 74 -29.31 -2.85 -53.71
N ASP A 75 -28.65 -1.75 -53.37
CA ASP A 75 -28.09 -0.81 -54.34
C ASP A 75 -26.73 -1.31 -54.85
N VAL A 76 -26.61 -1.29 -56.18
CA VAL A 76 -25.43 -1.66 -56.95
C VAL A 76 -24.41 -0.52 -56.88
N VAL A 77 -23.22 -0.78 -56.33
CA VAL A 77 -22.09 0.17 -56.43
C VAL A 77 -20.87 -0.49 -57.05
N ASP A 78 -20.27 0.32 -57.91
CA ASP A 78 -19.24 0.09 -58.93
C ASP A 78 -17.92 -0.48 -58.38
N ALA A 79 -17.36 -1.45 -59.09
CA ALA A 79 -16.07 -2.05 -58.77
C ALA A 79 -14.93 -1.17 -59.30
N GLY A 80 -14.53 -0.17 -58.50
CA GLY A 80 -13.30 0.58 -58.70
C GLY A 80 -12.06 -0.30 -58.54
N GLU A 81 -11.02 0.00 -59.34
CA GLU A 81 -9.75 -0.73 -59.44
C GLU A 81 -9.02 -0.88 -58.08
N PRO A 82 -8.25 -1.95 -57.86
CA PRO A 82 -7.55 -2.15 -56.60
C PRO A 82 -6.40 -1.16 -56.47
N ASP A 83 -6.52 -0.24 -55.50
CA ASP A 83 -5.39 0.55 -55.04
C ASP A 83 -4.31 -0.37 -54.47
N VAL A 84 -3.09 -0.14 -54.94
CA VAL A 84 -1.89 -0.82 -54.47
C VAL A 84 -1.69 -0.41 -53.01
N VAL A 85 -2.01 -1.29 -52.07
CA VAL A 85 -1.68 -1.09 -50.67
C VAL A 85 -0.16 -1.18 -50.53
N ASP A 86 0.46 0.00 -50.43
CA ASP A 86 1.80 0.13 -49.89
C ASP A 86 1.78 -0.51 -48.50
N ALA A 87 2.64 -1.49 -48.29
CA ALA A 87 2.83 -2.10 -46.99
C ALA A 87 3.54 -1.05 -46.12
N GLY A 88 2.75 -0.12 -45.58
CA GLY A 88 3.21 0.89 -44.64
C GLY A 88 4.05 0.20 -43.58
N GLU A 89 5.28 0.68 -43.43
CA GLU A 89 6.11 0.45 -42.26
C GLU A 89 5.20 0.48 -41.03
N ALA A 90 5.28 -0.58 -40.22
CA ALA A 90 4.62 -0.64 -38.93
C ALA A 90 4.91 0.67 -38.22
N ASP A 91 3.86 1.47 -38.02
CA ASP A 91 3.89 2.71 -37.26
C ASP A 91 4.46 2.35 -35.90
N ALA A 92 5.75 2.64 -35.71
CA ALA A 92 6.39 2.59 -34.41
C ALA A 92 5.74 3.73 -33.64
N GLY A 93 4.61 3.42 -33.00
CA GLY A 93 3.75 4.40 -32.35
C GLY A 93 4.57 5.35 -31.49
N GLU A 94 4.16 6.61 -31.47
CA GLU A 94 4.87 7.66 -30.72
C GLU A 94 5.19 7.19 -29.30
N PRO A 95 6.43 7.43 -28.81
CA PRO A 95 6.84 6.98 -27.49
C PRO A 95 5.90 7.54 -26.43
N ALA A 96 5.48 6.69 -25.49
CA ALA A 96 4.55 7.10 -24.46
C ALA A 96 5.18 8.22 -23.61
N THR A 97 4.38 9.21 -23.22
CA THR A 97 4.86 10.25 -22.30
C THR A 97 5.25 9.59 -20.96
N PRO A 98 6.50 9.77 -20.48
CA PRO A 98 6.93 9.16 -19.23
C PRO A 98 6.09 9.64 -18.04
N LEU A 99 5.60 8.71 -17.23
CA LEU A 99 4.90 8.99 -15.97
C LEU A 99 5.93 9.20 -14.86
N ARG A 100 5.91 10.36 -14.22
CA ARG A 100 6.73 10.70 -13.05
C ARG A 100 5.92 10.45 -11.78
N VAL A 101 6.44 9.61 -10.90
CA VAL A 101 5.78 9.29 -9.62
C VAL A 101 6.68 9.72 -8.47
N ALA A 102 6.09 10.28 -7.43
CA ALA A 102 6.75 10.47 -6.14
C ALA A 102 6.06 9.64 -5.05
N VAL A 103 6.84 9.19 -4.07
CA VAL A 103 6.33 8.45 -2.89
C VAL A 103 6.79 9.17 -1.63
N ILE A 104 5.86 9.39 -0.72
CA ILE A 104 6.09 9.97 0.61
C ILE A 104 5.47 9.05 1.68
N SER A 105 5.98 9.09 2.90
CA SER A 105 5.57 8.16 3.96
C SER A 105 5.70 8.77 5.34
N ASP A 106 4.95 8.22 6.30
CA ASP A 106 5.08 8.44 7.74
C ASP A 106 5.24 9.94 8.06
N LEU A 107 4.20 10.71 7.74
CA LEU A 107 4.19 12.17 7.81
C LEU A 107 3.87 12.67 9.21
N ASN A 108 3.20 11.83 10.00
CA ASN A 108 2.68 12.18 11.30
C ASN A 108 3.77 12.57 12.32
N GLY A 109 3.32 13.34 13.32
CA GLY A 109 4.10 13.66 14.50
C GLY A 109 3.67 12.80 15.70
N SER A 110 3.61 13.41 16.88
CA SER A 110 3.03 12.77 18.06
C SER A 110 1.53 12.49 17.89
N TYR A 111 1.00 11.54 18.67
CA TYR A 111 -0.43 11.29 18.76
C TYR A 111 -1.24 12.58 18.98
N GLY A 112 -2.32 12.74 18.21
CA GLY A 112 -3.20 13.90 18.32
C GLY A 112 -2.66 15.19 17.68
N ALA A 113 -1.50 15.16 17.03
CA ALA A 113 -0.95 16.34 16.36
C ALA A 113 -1.86 16.83 15.23
N THR A 114 -2.14 18.13 15.21
CA THR A 114 -2.96 18.80 14.19
C THR A 114 -2.12 19.73 13.30
N THR A 115 -0.80 19.60 13.36
CA THR A 115 0.17 20.44 12.62
C THR A 115 1.39 19.59 12.26
N TYR A 116 2.06 19.94 11.16
CA TYR A 116 3.19 19.18 10.64
C TYR A 116 4.52 19.91 10.81
N GLY A 117 5.59 19.12 10.90
CA GLY A 117 6.95 19.66 11.01
C GLY A 117 7.44 20.28 9.69
N SER A 118 8.45 21.14 9.78
CA SER A 118 9.04 21.77 8.59
C SER A 118 9.56 20.78 7.52
N PRO A 119 10.04 19.55 7.82
CA PRO A 119 10.42 18.61 6.77
C PRO A 119 9.24 18.17 5.90
N VAL A 120 8.04 18.07 6.45
CA VAL A 120 6.84 17.70 5.68
C VAL A 120 6.47 18.83 4.73
N HIS A 121 6.43 20.07 5.23
CA HIS A 121 6.19 21.24 4.38
C HIS A 121 7.24 21.39 3.29
N ALA A 122 8.53 21.20 3.61
CA ALA A 122 9.61 21.29 2.61
C ALA A 122 9.51 20.18 1.54
N ALA A 123 9.07 18.97 1.89
CA ALA A 123 8.82 17.91 0.90
C ALA A 123 7.66 18.27 -0.02
N VAL A 124 6.56 18.79 0.53
CA VAL A 124 5.41 19.26 -0.24
C VAL A 124 5.78 20.41 -1.15
N ASP A 125 6.53 21.40 -0.66
CA ASP A 125 7.05 22.52 -1.46
C ASP A 125 7.94 22.01 -2.62
N ALA A 126 8.78 21.01 -2.37
CA ALA A 126 9.63 20.40 -3.40
C ALA A 126 8.81 19.65 -4.47
N LEU A 127 7.71 19.00 -4.08
CA LEU A 127 6.78 18.35 -5.00
C LEU A 127 5.98 19.38 -5.80
N VAL A 128 5.56 20.50 -5.21
CA VAL A 128 4.87 21.57 -5.94
C VAL A 128 5.81 22.30 -6.91
N ALA A 129 7.06 22.51 -6.52
CA ALA A 129 8.06 23.19 -7.35
C ALA A 129 8.52 22.34 -8.55
N ASP A 130 8.55 21.02 -8.40
CA ASP A 130 8.86 20.05 -9.46
C ASP A 130 7.79 18.95 -9.48
N PRO A 131 6.62 19.22 -10.09
CA PRO A 131 5.44 18.38 -9.99
C PRO A 131 5.64 17.00 -10.63
N PRO A 132 5.44 15.91 -9.87
CA PRO A 132 5.20 14.60 -10.46
C PRO A 132 3.78 14.53 -11.04
N ASP A 133 3.52 13.51 -11.84
CA ASP A 133 2.19 13.21 -12.37
C ASP A 133 1.30 12.50 -11.33
N LEU A 134 1.91 11.90 -10.30
CA LEU A 134 1.24 11.18 -9.23
C LEU A 134 2.09 11.19 -7.94
N VAL A 135 1.44 11.37 -6.80
CA VAL A 135 2.02 11.12 -5.48
C VAL A 135 1.35 9.91 -4.84
N LEU A 136 2.17 8.97 -4.35
CA LEU A 136 1.76 7.87 -3.49
C LEU A 136 2.08 8.21 -2.03
N VAL A 137 1.16 7.89 -1.11
CA VAL A 137 1.39 8.00 0.34
C VAL A 137 1.26 6.63 0.99
N THR A 138 2.36 6.12 1.56
CA THR A 138 2.45 4.77 2.12
C THR A 138 2.06 4.71 3.61
N GLY A 139 0.98 5.40 3.98
CA GLY A 139 0.41 5.38 5.33
C GLY A 139 1.03 6.38 6.32
N ASP A 140 0.47 6.37 7.54
CA ASP A 140 0.86 7.19 8.69
C ASP A 140 0.87 8.71 8.40
N MET A 141 -0.20 9.13 7.75
CA MET A 141 -0.55 10.52 7.48
C MET A 141 -0.86 11.27 8.77
N VAL A 142 -1.69 10.71 9.64
CA VAL A 142 -1.99 11.23 10.99
C VAL A 142 -1.56 10.24 12.08
N ALA A 143 -1.50 10.69 13.34
CA ALA A 143 -1.20 9.86 14.50
C ALA A 143 -2.45 9.68 15.39
N GLY A 144 -3.38 8.86 14.93
CA GLY A 144 -4.74 8.66 15.46
C GLY A 144 -5.00 7.34 16.17
N GLN A 145 -4.03 6.43 16.23
CA GLN A 145 -4.10 5.17 16.99
C GLN A 145 -4.11 5.38 18.53
N GLN A 146 -4.98 6.24 19.02
CA GLN A 146 -5.30 6.48 20.43
C GLN A 146 -6.75 6.96 20.55
N ALA A 147 -7.50 6.41 21.50
CA ALA A 147 -8.89 6.77 21.73
C ALA A 147 -9.05 8.21 22.25
N GLY A 148 -10.11 8.88 21.81
CA GLY A 148 -10.53 10.20 22.32
C GLY A 148 -9.75 11.40 21.78
N LEU A 149 -8.96 11.21 20.72
CA LEU A 149 -8.29 12.31 20.02
C LEU A 149 -9.26 13.09 19.12
N ASP A 150 -8.87 14.32 18.76
CA ASP A 150 -9.57 15.15 17.76
C ASP A 150 -9.20 14.70 16.35
N TYR A 151 -9.75 13.57 15.89
CA TYR A 151 -9.43 13.03 14.57
C TYR A 151 -9.75 14.03 13.45
N ALA A 152 -10.87 14.74 13.53
CA ALA A 152 -11.25 15.73 12.54
C ALA A 152 -10.22 16.88 12.46
N GLY A 153 -9.72 17.36 13.60
CA GLY A 153 -8.67 18.37 13.64
C GLY A 153 -7.33 17.88 13.10
N MET A 154 -6.98 16.62 13.37
CA MET A 154 -5.76 16.00 12.85
C MET A 154 -5.79 15.89 11.33
N TRP A 155 -6.88 15.36 10.76
CA TRP A 155 -7.05 15.25 9.33
C TRP A 155 -7.14 16.60 8.64
N ARG A 156 -7.78 17.61 9.24
CA ARG A 156 -7.72 18.99 8.73
C ARG A 156 -6.26 19.46 8.65
N GLY A 157 -5.48 19.27 9.72
CA GLY A 157 -4.06 19.62 9.71
C GLY A 157 -3.25 18.90 8.61
N PHE A 158 -3.54 17.62 8.37
CA PHE A 158 -2.93 16.86 7.28
C PHE A 158 -3.27 17.45 5.92
N HIS A 159 -4.56 17.72 5.69
CA HIS A 159 -5.02 18.24 4.41
C HIS A 159 -4.43 19.62 4.13
N ASP A 160 -4.49 20.54 5.11
CA ASP A 160 -3.91 21.88 5.02
C ASP A 160 -2.40 21.82 4.67
N ALA A 161 -1.66 20.87 5.27
CA ALA A 161 -0.22 20.76 5.10
C ALA A 161 0.21 20.03 3.83
N VAL A 162 -0.59 19.08 3.33
CA VAL A 162 -0.17 18.10 2.33
C VAL A 162 -1.12 18.05 1.14
N THR A 163 -2.37 17.61 1.30
CA THR A 163 -3.20 17.32 0.14
C THR A 163 -3.75 18.58 -0.53
N GLU A 164 -4.07 19.64 0.22
CA GLU A 164 -4.55 20.90 -0.35
C GLU A 164 -3.50 21.57 -1.25
N PRO A 165 -2.23 21.76 -0.84
CA PRO A 165 -1.21 22.32 -1.72
C PRO A 165 -0.92 21.43 -2.93
N LEU A 166 -0.89 20.10 -2.78
CA LEU A 166 -0.70 19.17 -3.91
C LEU A 166 -1.88 19.23 -4.90
N THR A 167 -3.12 19.26 -4.39
CA THR A 167 -4.34 19.38 -5.20
C THR A 167 -4.37 20.72 -5.93
N ALA A 168 -3.99 21.81 -5.26
CA ALA A 168 -3.91 23.13 -5.87
C ALA A 168 -2.86 23.20 -6.99
N ALA A 169 -1.81 22.36 -6.91
CA ALA A 169 -0.83 22.18 -7.97
C ALA A 169 -1.28 21.19 -9.07
N GLY A 170 -2.47 20.60 -8.95
CA GLY A 170 -3.00 19.64 -9.91
C GLY A 170 -2.41 18.24 -9.81
N ILE A 171 -1.78 17.89 -8.68
CA ILE A 171 -1.10 16.61 -8.47
C ILE A 171 -2.09 15.62 -7.80
N PRO A 172 -2.47 14.51 -8.45
CA PRO A 172 -3.25 13.45 -7.81
C PRO A 172 -2.49 12.78 -6.67
N VAL A 173 -3.20 12.42 -5.61
CA VAL A 173 -2.63 11.75 -4.42
C VAL A 173 -3.37 10.45 -4.17
N ALA A 174 -2.69 9.31 -4.37
CA ALA A 174 -3.17 7.99 -4.01
C ALA A 174 -2.51 7.54 -2.69
N VAL A 175 -3.25 6.80 -1.87
CA VAL A 175 -2.84 6.50 -0.49
C VAL A 175 -3.05 5.04 -0.13
N THR A 176 -2.34 4.60 0.88
CA THR A 176 -2.59 3.33 1.56
C THR A 176 -2.80 3.64 3.05
N PRO A 177 -3.60 2.85 3.79
CA PRO A 177 -3.76 3.06 5.22
C PRO A 177 -2.48 2.68 5.97
N GLY A 178 -2.15 3.44 7.02
CA GLY A 178 -1.12 3.10 7.99
C GLY A 178 -1.71 2.69 9.33
N ASN A 179 -0.89 2.09 10.19
CA ASN A 179 -1.38 1.65 11.49
C ASN A 179 -1.72 2.83 12.41
N HIS A 180 -1.21 4.03 12.13
CA HIS A 180 -1.53 5.22 12.90
C HIS A 180 -2.70 6.04 12.37
N ASP A 181 -3.17 5.81 11.14
CA ASP A 181 -4.26 6.59 10.56
C ASP A 181 -5.48 5.77 10.11
N ALA A 182 -5.38 4.44 10.01
CA ALA A 182 -6.50 3.52 9.82
C ALA A 182 -6.24 2.17 10.51
N SER A 183 -5.88 2.19 11.79
CA SER A 183 -5.45 1.01 12.54
C SER A 183 -6.43 -0.19 12.44
N GLY A 184 -5.93 -1.34 11.98
CA GLY A 184 -6.69 -2.60 11.99
C GLY A 184 -6.83 -3.25 13.38
N TYR A 185 -6.15 -2.72 14.41
CA TYR A 185 -6.22 -3.29 15.76
C TYR A 185 -7.56 -3.00 16.44
N SER A 186 -8.00 -3.92 17.32
CA SER A 186 -9.22 -3.73 18.11
C SER A 186 -9.14 -2.47 18.96
N GLY A 187 -10.20 -1.65 18.94
CA GLY A 187 -10.30 -0.43 19.74
C GLY A 187 -10.05 0.87 18.98
N PHE A 188 -9.68 0.79 17.70
CA PHE A 188 -9.42 1.98 16.85
C PHE A 188 -10.44 2.19 15.73
N GLY A 189 -11.59 1.51 15.79
CA GLY A 189 -12.63 1.61 14.75
C GLY A 189 -13.07 3.04 14.44
N ALA A 190 -13.14 3.92 15.45
CA ALA A 190 -13.50 5.32 15.23
C ALA A 190 -12.47 6.12 14.41
N GLU A 191 -11.18 5.81 14.56
CA GLU A 191 -10.12 6.41 13.75
C GLU A 191 -10.12 5.82 12.32
N ARG A 192 -10.33 4.52 12.20
CA ARG A 192 -10.43 3.86 10.90
C ARG A 192 -11.66 4.29 10.09
N ASP A 193 -12.78 4.57 10.77
CA ASP A 193 -13.97 5.17 10.16
C ASP A 193 -13.70 6.61 9.69
N GLU A 194 -12.89 7.35 10.45
CA GLU A 194 -12.45 8.69 10.06
C GLU A 194 -11.61 8.64 8.78
N TYR A 195 -10.62 7.75 8.70
CA TYR A 195 -9.82 7.51 7.48
C TYR A 195 -10.71 7.30 6.26
N ALA A 196 -11.66 6.37 6.37
CA ALA A 196 -12.60 6.06 5.31
C ALA A 196 -13.38 7.30 4.87
N ARG A 197 -13.85 8.10 5.82
CA ARG A 197 -14.59 9.33 5.54
C ARG A 197 -13.74 10.37 4.82
N GLN A 198 -12.49 10.55 5.21
CA GLN A 198 -11.61 11.58 4.66
C GLN A 198 -11.23 11.29 3.21
N TRP A 199 -10.95 10.02 2.89
CA TRP A 199 -10.53 9.60 1.56
C TRP A 199 -11.70 9.36 0.61
N ARG A 200 -12.86 8.87 1.07
CA ARG A 200 -14.07 8.81 0.23
C ARG A 200 -14.52 10.20 -0.25
N ALA A 201 -14.15 11.25 0.46
CA ALA A 201 -14.38 12.64 0.04
C ALA A 201 -13.28 13.20 -0.88
N ARG A 202 -12.18 12.48 -1.09
CA ARG A 202 -10.96 12.91 -1.81
C ARG A 202 -10.40 11.81 -2.71
N VAL A 203 -11.27 11.23 -3.52
CA VAL A 203 -10.92 10.19 -4.48
C VAL A 203 -9.90 10.75 -5.49
N PRO A 204 -8.73 10.11 -5.69
CA PRO A 204 -7.75 10.57 -6.67
C PRO A 204 -8.29 10.49 -8.10
N ALA A 205 -7.89 11.44 -8.94
CA ALA A 205 -8.22 11.44 -10.37
C ALA A 205 -7.32 10.45 -11.13
N VAL A 206 -7.62 9.15 -10.98
CA VAL A 206 -6.92 8.02 -11.61
C VAL A 206 -7.93 7.08 -12.28
N GLU A 207 -7.46 6.17 -13.13
CA GLU A 207 -8.30 5.15 -13.77
C GLU A 207 -8.40 3.93 -12.84
N PHE A 208 -9.47 3.81 -12.05
CA PHE A 208 -9.64 2.65 -11.18
C PHE A 208 -9.82 1.35 -11.97
N VAL A 209 -9.14 0.31 -11.51
CA VAL A 209 -9.32 -1.09 -11.93
C VAL A 209 -10.26 -1.81 -10.97
N ASP A 210 -10.12 -1.53 -9.68
CA ASP A 210 -10.96 -2.02 -8.59
C ASP A 210 -10.94 -0.98 -7.48
N ASP A 211 -12.12 -0.47 -7.10
CA ASP A 211 -12.31 0.49 -6.02
C ASP A 211 -13.39 0.05 -5.01
N ASP A 212 -13.76 -1.24 -5.02
CA ASP A 212 -14.87 -1.78 -4.20
C ASP A 212 -14.63 -1.59 -2.70
N ASP A 213 -13.36 -1.59 -2.29
CA ASP A 213 -12.93 -1.44 -0.89
C ASP A 213 -12.10 -0.16 -0.68
N TYR A 214 -12.18 0.81 -1.60
CA TYR A 214 -11.54 2.11 -1.43
C TYR A 214 -12.08 2.81 -0.16
N PRO A 215 -11.21 3.35 0.71
CA PRO A 215 -9.77 3.63 0.51
C PRO A 215 -8.79 2.62 1.13
N PHE A 216 -9.24 1.43 1.53
CA PHE A 216 -8.40 0.48 2.28
C PHE A 216 -7.50 -0.35 1.39
N ARG A 217 -8.08 -0.97 0.37
CA ARG A 217 -7.36 -1.67 -0.71
C ARG A 217 -8.07 -1.38 -2.02
N TYR A 218 -7.28 -1.17 -3.06
CA TYR A 218 -7.81 -0.80 -4.37
C TYR A 218 -6.70 -0.86 -5.42
N ALA A 219 -7.08 -0.82 -6.68
CA ALA A 219 -6.15 -0.81 -7.81
C ALA A 219 -6.54 0.22 -8.85
N PHE A 220 -5.54 0.81 -9.50
CA PHE A 220 -5.74 1.81 -10.54
C PHE A 220 -4.61 1.81 -11.56
N ARG A 221 -4.88 2.35 -12.74
CA ARG A 221 -3.88 2.64 -13.76
C ARG A 221 -3.53 4.12 -13.79
N ALA A 222 -2.25 4.38 -14.03
CA ALA A 222 -1.77 5.67 -14.46
C ALA A 222 -0.69 5.45 -15.53
N GLY A 223 -0.87 6.07 -16.70
CA GLY A 223 -0.02 5.82 -17.86
C GLY A 223 0.02 4.33 -18.21
N ARG A 224 1.21 3.73 -18.15
CA ARG A 224 1.45 2.32 -18.48
C ARG A 224 1.60 1.42 -17.24
N ALA A 225 1.34 1.93 -16.04
CA ALA A 225 1.53 1.18 -14.81
C ALA A 225 0.20 0.86 -14.13
N LEU A 226 0.09 -0.36 -13.62
CA LEU A 226 -0.88 -0.75 -12.62
C LEU A 226 -0.31 -0.45 -11.22
N PHE A 227 -1.10 0.20 -10.39
CA PHE A 227 -0.81 0.48 -9.00
C PHE A 227 -1.83 -0.22 -8.11
N VAL A 228 -1.37 -0.87 -7.05
CA VAL A 228 -2.23 -1.59 -6.09
C VAL A 228 -1.89 -1.16 -4.66
N SER A 229 -2.87 -0.62 -3.95
CA SER A 229 -2.79 -0.31 -2.52
C SER A 229 -3.26 -1.50 -1.68
N LEU A 230 -2.57 -1.76 -0.57
CA LEU A 230 -2.92 -2.80 0.39
C LEU A 230 -3.43 -2.21 1.71
N ASP A 231 -4.39 -2.89 2.33
CA ASP A 231 -4.75 -2.69 3.73
C ASP A 231 -3.92 -3.64 4.59
N ASP A 232 -2.72 -3.20 4.91
CA ASP A 232 -1.67 -3.98 5.60
C ASP A 232 -1.30 -3.34 6.95
N THR A 233 -2.27 -2.75 7.63
CA THR A 233 -2.08 -1.98 8.89
C THR A 233 -1.75 -2.83 10.13
N LEU A 234 -1.65 -4.15 9.98
CA LEU A 234 -1.38 -5.11 11.04
C LEU A 234 -0.03 -5.79 10.83
N VAL A 235 0.68 -6.02 11.92
CA VAL A 235 1.85 -6.91 11.93
C VAL A 235 1.40 -8.35 11.71
N GLY A 236 2.09 -9.05 10.81
CA GLY A 236 1.78 -10.43 10.42
C GLY A 236 1.17 -10.53 9.00
N PRO A 237 0.92 -11.76 8.55
CA PRO A 237 0.50 -12.01 7.18
C PRO A 237 -0.89 -11.45 6.90
N LEU A 238 -1.13 -11.08 5.64
CA LEU A 238 -2.44 -10.57 5.22
C LEU A 238 -3.55 -11.63 5.38
N ALA A 239 -4.80 -11.19 5.36
CA ALA A 239 -5.92 -12.11 5.24
C ALA A 239 -5.86 -12.84 3.88
N PHE A 240 -6.30 -14.10 3.86
CA PHE A 240 -6.33 -14.91 2.63
C PHE A 240 -7.13 -14.22 1.53
N GLU A 241 -8.25 -13.61 1.89
CA GLU A 241 -9.16 -12.91 0.99
C GLU A 241 -8.48 -11.72 0.29
N GLN A 242 -7.63 -10.99 1.01
CA GLN A 242 -6.88 -9.88 0.43
C GLN A 242 -5.74 -10.38 -0.46
N ARG A 243 -5.01 -11.43 -0.08
CA ARG A 243 -4.00 -12.06 -0.95
C ARG A 243 -4.62 -12.62 -2.23
N ALA A 244 -5.76 -13.30 -2.13
CA ALA A 244 -6.47 -13.88 -3.27
C ALA A 244 -6.99 -12.80 -4.22
N TRP A 245 -7.50 -11.68 -3.67
CA TRP A 245 -7.87 -10.51 -4.45
C TRP A 245 -6.66 -9.89 -5.17
N LEU A 246 -5.54 -9.70 -4.47
CA LEU A 246 -4.31 -9.18 -5.07
C LEU A 246 -3.83 -10.07 -6.23
N ASP A 247 -3.84 -11.39 -6.04
CA ASP A 247 -3.48 -12.35 -7.09
C ASP A 247 -4.37 -12.22 -8.33
N ASP A 248 -5.66 -11.90 -8.16
CA ASP A 248 -6.58 -11.70 -9.27
C ASP A 248 -6.34 -10.39 -10.01
N VAL A 249 -6.26 -9.27 -9.27
CA VAL A 249 -5.99 -7.94 -9.81
C VAL A 249 -4.66 -7.90 -10.59
N LEU A 250 -3.65 -8.64 -10.13
CA LEU A 250 -2.33 -8.66 -10.77
C LEU A 250 -2.23 -9.60 -12.00
N ARG A 251 -3.30 -10.30 -12.39
CA ARG A 251 -3.32 -11.17 -13.61
C ARG A 251 -3.30 -10.40 -14.93
N THR A 252 -3.24 -9.08 -14.88
CA THR A 252 -3.19 -8.23 -16.07
C THR A 252 -1.84 -8.34 -16.80
N ASP A 253 -1.85 -7.91 -18.06
CA ASP A 253 -0.65 -7.76 -18.89
C ASP A 253 -0.06 -6.34 -18.81
N ASP A 254 -0.38 -5.59 -17.75
CA ASP A 254 0.17 -4.25 -17.54
C ASP A 254 1.72 -4.33 -17.47
N PRO A 255 2.44 -3.51 -18.25
CA PRO A 255 3.88 -3.66 -18.44
C PRO A 255 4.70 -3.24 -17.20
N VAL A 256 4.12 -2.44 -16.31
CA VAL A 256 4.69 -2.13 -15.01
C VAL A 256 3.63 -2.33 -13.94
N LYS A 257 3.99 -2.99 -12.84
CA LYS A 257 3.12 -3.26 -11.70
C LYS A 257 3.80 -2.80 -10.40
N VAL A 258 3.17 -1.86 -9.72
CA VAL A 258 3.63 -1.29 -8.45
C VAL A 258 2.63 -1.67 -7.37
N VAL A 259 3.10 -2.36 -6.33
CA VAL A 259 2.31 -2.59 -5.13
C VAL A 259 2.83 -1.67 -4.03
N PHE A 260 1.94 -1.04 -3.29
CA PHE A 260 2.32 -0.19 -2.17
C PHE A 260 1.43 -0.43 -0.96
N GLY A 261 2.05 -0.38 0.20
CA GLY A 261 1.44 -0.66 1.50
C GLY A 261 2.17 0.14 2.58
N HIS A 262 1.88 -0.17 3.83
CA HIS A 262 2.47 0.48 4.98
C HIS A 262 3.45 -0.45 5.70
N VAL A 263 3.03 -1.65 6.11
CA VAL A 263 3.89 -2.56 6.88
C VAL A 263 4.80 -3.35 5.93
N PRO A 264 6.12 -3.34 6.12
CA PRO A 264 7.06 -4.00 5.22
C PRO A 264 7.02 -5.53 5.33
N LEU A 265 7.36 -6.22 4.25
CA LEU A 265 7.59 -7.68 4.24
C LEU A 265 8.78 -8.10 5.12
N HIS A 266 9.80 -7.25 5.22
CA HIS A 266 11.10 -7.58 5.84
C HIS A 266 11.57 -6.51 6.83
N PRO A 267 12.46 -6.87 7.77
CA PRO A 267 13.02 -5.92 8.73
C PRO A 267 14.05 -4.98 8.08
N PHE A 268 13.83 -3.67 8.23
CA PHE A 268 14.73 -2.64 7.66
C PHE A 268 15.45 -1.83 8.74
N THR A 269 14.79 -1.49 9.84
CA THR A 269 15.32 -0.57 10.85
C THR A 269 15.39 -1.16 12.25
N ILE A 270 16.28 -0.61 13.05
CA ILE A 270 16.48 -0.99 14.45
C ILE A 270 15.25 -0.63 15.29
N GLY A 271 14.80 -1.60 16.10
CA GLY A 271 13.66 -1.47 17.00
C GLY A 271 12.29 -1.66 16.34
N ARG A 272 12.26 -2.10 15.09
CA ARG A 272 11.03 -2.45 14.34
C ARG A 272 11.16 -3.82 13.64
N GLU A 273 12.18 -4.61 13.98
CA GLU A 273 12.53 -5.83 13.25
C GLU A 273 11.42 -6.90 13.27
N THR A 274 10.50 -6.82 14.23
CA THR A 274 9.36 -7.71 14.38
C THR A 274 8.05 -7.13 13.85
N GLU A 275 8.04 -5.86 13.45
CA GLU A 275 6.84 -5.15 12.99
C GLU A 275 6.73 -5.24 11.45
N ILE A 276 6.60 -6.48 10.98
CA ILE A 276 6.63 -6.85 9.57
C ILE A 276 5.45 -7.75 9.22
N LEU A 277 5.16 -7.88 7.92
CA LEU A 277 4.17 -8.84 7.45
C LEU A 277 4.67 -10.29 7.58
N ALA A 278 5.95 -10.54 7.29
CA ALA A 278 6.53 -11.89 7.27
C ALA A 278 5.65 -12.88 6.48
N ASP A 279 5.21 -12.47 5.29
CA ASP A 279 4.21 -13.16 4.48
C ASP A 279 4.83 -13.67 3.18
N ASP A 280 5.46 -14.85 3.26
CA ASP A 280 6.12 -15.47 2.10
C ASP A 280 5.12 -15.75 0.96
N ASP A 281 3.86 -16.08 1.28
CA ASP A 281 2.80 -16.33 0.29
C ASP A 281 2.45 -15.04 -0.49
N LEU A 282 2.42 -13.90 0.20
CA LEU A 282 2.20 -12.60 -0.43
C LEU A 282 3.38 -12.22 -1.35
N GLU A 283 4.62 -12.45 -0.91
CA GLU A 283 5.80 -12.23 -1.74
C GLU A 283 5.77 -13.13 -2.99
N ASP A 284 5.44 -14.42 -2.82
CA ASP A 284 5.32 -15.37 -3.93
C ASP A 284 4.26 -14.95 -4.96
N VAL A 285 3.12 -14.43 -4.52
CA VAL A 285 2.09 -13.85 -5.43
C VAL A 285 2.68 -12.69 -6.22
N MET A 286 3.35 -11.74 -5.56
CA MET A 286 3.93 -10.58 -6.23
C MET A 286 5.02 -10.99 -7.25
N VAL A 287 5.89 -11.92 -6.88
CA VAL A 287 6.93 -12.46 -7.78
C VAL A 287 6.29 -13.19 -8.97
N ALA A 288 5.31 -14.07 -8.72
CA ALA A 288 4.65 -14.84 -9.77
C ALA A 288 3.88 -13.96 -10.76
N ARG A 289 3.40 -12.79 -10.33
CA ARG A 289 2.66 -11.84 -11.16
C ARG A 289 3.52 -10.75 -11.79
N GLY A 290 4.83 -10.77 -11.55
CA GLY A 290 5.77 -9.82 -12.13
C GLY A 290 5.60 -8.41 -11.59
N VAL A 291 5.43 -8.26 -10.27
CA VAL A 291 5.47 -6.95 -9.61
C VAL A 291 6.89 -6.37 -9.71
N ASP A 292 7.02 -5.15 -10.23
CA ASP A 292 8.30 -4.46 -10.41
C ASP A 292 8.87 -3.93 -9.10
N VAL A 293 8.00 -3.50 -8.19
CA VAL A 293 8.39 -2.99 -6.88
C VAL A 293 7.25 -3.07 -5.87
N PHE A 294 7.57 -3.50 -4.65
CA PHE A 294 6.75 -3.29 -3.46
C PHE A 294 7.32 -2.13 -2.62
N VAL A 295 6.50 -1.12 -2.32
CA VAL A 295 6.92 0.06 -1.56
C VAL A 295 6.15 0.15 -0.24
N SER A 296 6.86 0.29 0.88
CA SER A 296 6.27 0.27 2.22
C SER A 296 6.84 1.35 3.14
N GLY A 297 6.02 1.85 4.08
CA GLY A 297 6.39 2.80 5.14
C GLY A 297 6.86 2.15 6.43
N HIS A 298 6.36 2.65 7.56
CA HIS A 298 6.35 2.07 8.91
C HIS A 298 7.72 2.00 9.63
N HIS A 299 8.77 1.62 8.93
CA HIS A 299 10.11 1.47 9.50
C HIS A 299 10.90 2.77 9.57
N HIS A 300 10.46 3.83 8.89
CA HIS A 300 11.09 5.16 8.95
C HIS A 300 12.58 5.14 8.52
N GLY A 301 12.93 4.28 7.57
CA GLY A 301 14.29 4.15 7.07
C GLY A 301 14.33 3.81 5.59
N TYR A 302 14.95 4.67 4.79
CA TYR A 302 15.08 4.44 3.36
C TYR A 302 16.06 3.31 3.06
N PHE A 303 15.59 2.30 2.33
CA PHE A 303 16.43 1.27 1.73
C PHE A 303 15.82 0.72 0.43
N PRO A 304 16.47 0.91 -0.73
CA PRO A 304 16.08 0.29 -1.99
C PRO A 304 16.77 -1.07 -2.13
N GLY A 305 16.01 -2.15 -2.09
CA GLY A 305 16.56 -3.49 -2.04
C GLY A 305 15.85 -4.51 -2.91
N VAL A 306 16.42 -5.71 -2.94
CA VAL A 306 15.86 -6.91 -3.55
C VAL A 306 15.91 -8.01 -2.51
N HIS A 307 14.76 -8.63 -2.29
CA HIS A 307 14.63 -9.90 -1.58
C HIS A 307 14.18 -10.95 -2.60
N GLY A 308 14.87 -12.09 -2.67
CA GLY A 308 14.61 -13.10 -3.69
C GLY A 308 14.62 -12.50 -5.11
N ALA A 309 13.45 -12.43 -5.74
CA ALA A 309 13.22 -11.83 -7.04
C ALA A 309 12.41 -10.51 -6.99
N LEU A 310 11.91 -10.12 -5.82
CA LEU A 310 11.08 -8.93 -5.63
C LEU A 310 11.95 -7.74 -5.24
N ARG A 311 11.80 -6.62 -5.97
CA ARG A 311 12.33 -5.33 -5.51
C ARG A 311 11.42 -4.80 -4.40
N VAL A 312 12.02 -4.42 -3.29
CA VAL A 312 11.36 -3.86 -2.11
C VAL A 312 11.98 -2.50 -1.77
N VAL A 313 11.14 -1.52 -1.46
CA VAL A 313 11.58 -0.20 -1.01
C VAL A 313 10.95 0.11 0.33
N SER A 314 11.80 0.17 1.36
CA SER A 314 11.42 0.77 2.64
C SER A 314 11.56 2.28 2.52
N MET A 315 10.50 3.01 2.86
CA MET A 315 10.48 4.47 2.85
C MET A 315 11.09 5.04 4.14
N ALA A 316 11.76 6.19 4.01
CA ALA A 316 12.05 7.03 5.18
C ALA A 316 10.79 7.81 5.57
N CYS A 317 10.67 8.16 6.86
CA CYS A 317 9.62 9.07 7.30
C CYS A 317 9.90 10.50 6.86
N LEU A 318 8.84 11.27 6.58
CA LEU A 318 8.93 12.73 6.53
C LEU A 318 8.68 13.37 7.90
N GLY A 319 7.83 12.74 8.71
CA GLY A 319 7.40 13.21 10.02
C GLY A 319 8.39 12.88 11.15
N GLY A 320 7.84 12.38 12.24
CA GLY A 320 8.56 12.04 13.47
C GLY A 320 9.37 10.75 13.39
N GLY A 321 10.44 10.67 14.18
CA GLY A 321 11.14 9.41 14.46
C GLY A 321 11.90 8.72 13.31
N PRO A 322 12.81 9.36 12.55
CA PRO A 322 13.69 8.64 11.64
C PRO A 322 14.49 7.57 12.38
N ARG A 323 14.63 6.38 11.79
CA ARG A 323 15.30 5.23 12.41
C ARG A 323 16.56 4.84 11.66
N ALA A 324 17.51 4.26 12.39
CA ALA A 324 18.72 3.69 11.80
C ALA A 324 18.38 2.36 11.13
N LEU A 325 18.97 2.11 9.96
CA LEU A 325 18.89 0.80 9.29
C LEU A 325 19.58 -0.27 10.14
N VAL A 326 19.10 -1.51 10.07
CA VAL A 326 19.74 -2.65 10.74
C VAL A 326 21.23 -2.74 10.34
N GLY A 327 22.11 -2.84 11.34
CA GLY A 327 23.56 -2.87 11.10
C GLY A 327 24.21 -1.49 10.89
N THR A 328 23.46 -0.40 11.05
CA THR A 328 23.99 0.98 11.05
C THR A 328 23.75 1.67 12.40
N SER A 329 24.38 2.82 12.63
CA SER A 329 24.24 3.59 13.87
C SER A 329 23.58 4.96 13.70
N SER A 330 23.45 5.44 12.48
CA SER A 330 22.88 6.76 12.19
C SER A 330 21.46 6.62 11.67
N PRO A 331 20.51 7.46 12.14
CA PRO A 331 19.18 7.52 11.56
C PRO A 331 19.23 7.77 10.05
N SER A 332 18.33 7.11 9.32
CA SER A 332 18.14 7.37 7.90
C SER A 332 17.74 8.84 7.69
N PRO A 333 18.29 9.53 6.68
CA PRO A 333 17.81 10.87 6.36
C PRO A 333 16.35 10.82 5.95
N ARG A 334 15.58 11.83 6.37
CA ARG A 334 14.25 12.06 5.81
C ARG A 334 14.37 12.21 4.31
N SER A 335 13.51 11.53 3.58
CA SER A 335 13.53 11.54 2.13
C SER A 335 12.16 11.20 1.56
N LEU A 336 11.96 11.62 0.33
CA LEU A 336 10.91 11.14 -0.55
C LEU A 336 11.56 10.33 -1.68
N VAL A 337 10.83 9.39 -2.27
CA VAL A 337 11.31 8.62 -3.43
C VAL A 337 10.67 9.19 -4.69
N ARG A 338 11.41 9.21 -5.79
CA ARG A 338 10.86 9.48 -7.14
C ARG A 338 11.23 8.33 -8.05
N PHE A 339 10.36 8.04 -9.02
CA PHE A 339 10.66 7.13 -10.13
C PHE A 339 9.91 7.56 -11.39
N VAL A 340 10.31 6.97 -12.52
CA VAL A 340 9.69 7.19 -13.82
C VAL A 340 9.24 5.85 -14.38
N VAL A 341 8.05 5.83 -14.98
CA VAL A 341 7.56 4.72 -15.81
C VAL A 341 7.49 5.19 -17.25
N ASP A 342 8.16 4.48 -18.15
CA ASP A 342 8.05 4.69 -19.59
C ASP A 342 8.12 3.38 -20.36
N ASP A 343 8.37 3.45 -21.67
CA ASP A 343 8.42 2.27 -22.55
C ASP A 343 9.55 1.28 -22.17
N ALA A 344 10.54 1.69 -21.37
CA ALA A 344 11.59 0.81 -20.84
C ALA A 344 11.23 0.19 -19.48
N GLY A 345 10.07 0.51 -18.90
CA GLY A 345 9.60 0.05 -17.60
C GLY A 345 9.86 1.07 -16.48
N LEU A 346 9.97 0.57 -15.24
CA LEU A 346 10.24 1.39 -14.06
C LEU A 346 11.74 1.72 -13.94
N ARG A 347 12.08 3.01 -13.85
CA ARG A 347 13.47 3.49 -13.76
C ARG A 347 13.61 4.72 -12.85
N ALA A 348 14.87 5.09 -12.57
CA ALA A 348 15.24 6.26 -11.77
C ALA A 348 14.58 6.30 -10.37
N LEU A 349 14.47 5.12 -9.74
CA LEU A 349 13.88 4.91 -8.41
C LEU A 349 14.82 5.40 -7.30
N ASP A 350 14.89 6.70 -7.08
CA ASP A 350 15.88 7.30 -6.18
C ASP A 350 15.22 8.12 -5.07
N ALA A 351 15.81 8.05 -3.87
CA ALA A 351 15.41 8.91 -2.77
C ALA A 351 16.11 10.26 -2.82
N PHE A 352 15.37 11.31 -2.47
CA PHE A 352 15.81 12.69 -2.37
C PHE A 352 15.62 13.16 -0.94
N GLY A 353 16.67 13.67 -0.32
CA GLY A 353 16.66 14.23 1.02
C GLY A 353 17.30 15.62 1.05
N GLY A 354 17.81 16.01 2.21
CA GLY A 354 18.27 17.37 2.47
C GLY A 354 17.12 18.28 2.90
N SER A 355 17.42 19.56 3.17
CA SER A 355 16.40 20.50 3.67
C SER A 355 15.32 20.87 2.65
N THR A 356 15.58 20.61 1.37
CA THR A 356 14.75 20.98 0.20
C THR A 356 14.41 19.80 -0.68
N PHE A 357 14.77 18.57 -0.28
CA PHE A 357 14.48 17.33 -1.02
C PHE A 357 14.96 17.35 -2.48
N ASP A 358 16.11 17.97 -2.73
CA ASP A 358 16.76 18.09 -4.05
C ASP A 358 18.06 17.27 -4.15
N THR A 359 18.48 16.65 -3.05
CA THR A 359 19.76 15.95 -2.96
C THR A 359 19.53 14.44 -2.92
N ILE A 360 20.05 13.73 -3.92
CA ILE A 360 19.97 12.26 -3.97
C ILE A 360 20.64 11.64 -2.74
N VAL A 361 19.92 10.73 -2.07
CA VAL A 361 20.50 9.84 -1.07
C VAL A 361 21.30 8.76 -1.81
N LEU A 362 22.62 8.95 -1.88
CA LEU A 362 23.50 8.06 -2.64
C LEU A 362 23.39 6.62 -2.15
N ARG A 363 23.05 5.67 -3.05
CA ARG A 363 22.99 4.23 -2.72
C ARG A 363 24.28 3.71 -2.08
N SER A 364 25.44 4.21 -2.54
CA SER A 364 26.74 3.87 -1.98
C SER A 364 26.95 4.29 -0.52
N SER A 365 26.09 5.17 0.02
CA SER A 365 26.10 5.56 1.43
C SER A 365 25.31 4.60 2.33
N LEU A 366 24.47 3.74 1.73
CA LEU A 366 23.70 2.71 2.41
C LEU A 366 24.51 1.41 2.53
N PRO A 367 24.21 0.53 3.51
CA PRO A 367 24.75 -0.83 3.54
C PRO A 367 24.49 -1.57 2.21
N SER A 368 25.37 -2.51 1.85
CA SER A 368 25.16 -3.35 0.66
C SER A 368 24.01 -4.36 0.84
N SER A 369 23.64 -4.66 2.08
CA SER A 369 22.53 -5.53 2.43
C SER A 369 22.08 -5.28 3.86
N LEU A 370 20.85 -5.66 4.17
CA LEU A 370 20.27 -5.73 5.51
C LEU A 370 19.85 -7.17 5.81
N GLY A 371 19.77 -7.52 7.10
CA GLY A 371 19.36 -8.86 7.52
C GLY A 371 20.36 -9.97 7.16
N SER A 372 19.90 -11.22 7.27
CA SER A 372 20.70 -12.41 6.94
C SER A 372 19.80 -13.62 6.71
N GLY A 373 20.29 -14.65 6.02
CA GLY A 373 19.51 -15.86 5.76
C GLY A 373 18.22 -15.54 4.99
N ALA A 374 17.07 -15.97 5.54
CA ALA A 374 15.74 -15.77 4.94
C ALA A 374 15.21 -14.33 5.02
N THR A 375 15.91 -13.40 5.67
CA THR A 375 15.54 -11.97 5.71
C THR A 375 16.58 -11.09 5.02
N LEU A 376 17.47 -11.68 4.22
CA LEU A 376 18.53 -10.96 3.55
C LEU A 376 17.96 -10.12 2.40
N VAL A 377 17.94 -8.80 2.57
CA VAL A 377 17.62 -7.86 1.51
C VAL A 377 18.93 -7.25 1.00
N ARG A 378 19.25 -7.44 -0.29
CA ARG A 378 20.44 -6.84 -0.92
C ARG A 378 20.06 -5.51 -1.53
N ARG A 379 20.97 -4.53 -1.54
CA ARG A 379 20.74 -3.28 -2.28
C ARG A 379 20.57 -3.61 -3.76
N ASP A 380 19.60 -2.98 -4.41
CA ASP A 380 19.12 -3.31 -5.76
C ASP A 380 20.05 -2.89 -6.92
N ASP A 381 21.14 -2.17 -6.63
CA ASP A 381 22.19 -1.75 -7.58
C ASP A 381 23.41 -2.69 -7.59
N LEU A 382 23.37 -3.82 -6.86
CA LEU A 382 24.50 -4.74 -6.64
C LEU A 382 24.40 -6.09 -7.33
#